data_AF-A0A3N1CNV6-F1
#
_entry.id   AF-A0A3N1CNV6-F1
#
_cell.length_a   1.000
_cell.length_b   1.000
_cell.length_c   1.000
_cell.angle_alpha   90.00
_cell.angle_beta   90.00
_cell.angle_gamma   90.00
#
_symmetry.space_group_name_H-M   'P 1'
#
loop_
_entity.id
_entity.type
_entity.pdbx_description
1 polymer ?
#
loop_
_entity_poly.entity_id
_entity_poly.type
_entity_poly.pdbx_seq_one_letter_code
_entity_poly.pdbx_strand_id
1 'polypeptide(L)' 'MDPFGGAVRRLGVLRAAGPATEVVWRKASASETSGCVEVAVAGRAVYVQDSKQADGGVVLGLSARAWRGLAGSVVRDFSR' A
#
# COMPACT_ATOMS: atom_id res chain seq x y z
N MET A 1 16.84 -18.86 -0.21
CA MET A 1 16.70 -17.66 -1.07
C MET A 1 15.24 -17.49 -1.42
N ASP A 2 14.59 -16.44 -0.93
CA ASP A 2 13.30 -16.03 -1.46
C ASP A 2 13.55 -15.24 -2.76
N PRO A 3 12.80 -15.49 -3.85
CA PRO A 3 13.04 -14.80 -5.12
C PRO A 3 12.59 -13.32 -5.11
N PHE A 4 12.14 -12.78 -3.97
CA PHE A 4 11.49 -11.47 -3.87
C PHE A 4 12.19 -10.46 -2.95
N GLY A 5 13.40 -10.75 -2.45
CA GLY A 5 14.27 -9.76 -1.81
C GLY A 5 13.56 -8.86 -0.79
N GLY A 6 13.21 -9.40 0.38
CA GLY A 6 12.98 -8.58 1.57
C GLY A 6 11.85 -7.55 1.52
N ALA A 7 10.74 -7.81 0.82
CA ALA A 7 9.53 -7.02 0.99
C ALA A 7 9.03 -7.18 2.43
N VAL A 8 9.31 -6.20 3.30
CA VAL A 8 8.83 -6.17 4.69
C VAL A 8 7.30 -6.26 4.67
N ARG A 9 6.79 -7.39 5.16
CA ARG A 9 5.35 -7.61 5.36
C ARG A 9 5.03 -7.23 6.79
N ARG A 10 4.07 -6.34 6.97
CA ARG A 10 3.63 -5.90 8.28
C ARG A 10 2.18 -6.30 8.49
N LEU A 11 1.90 -6.93 9.61
CA LEU A 11 0.52 -7.12 10.05
C LEU A 11 0.00 -5.79 10.57
N GLY A 12 -1.17 -5.36 10.11
CA GLY A 12 -1.77 -4.12 10.56
C GLY A 12 -3.28 -4.20 10.58
N VAL A 13 -3.88 -3.15 11.13
CA VAL A 13 -5.32 -3.03 11.25
C VAL A 13 -5.78 -1.90 10.36
N LEU A 14 -6.65 -2.21 9.41
CA LEU A 14 -7.37 -1.22 8.64
C LEU A 14 -8.53 -0.68 9.48
N ARG A 15 -8.53 0.63 9.70
CA ARG A 15 -9.65 1.36 10.32
C ARG A 15 -10.31 2.23 9.25
N ALA A 16 -11.14 1.60 8.42
CA ALA A 16 -12.10 2.33 7.59
C ALA A 16 -13.26 2.82 8.49
N ALA A 17 -14.25 3.52 7.94
CA ALA A 17 -15.46 3.96 8.65
C ALA A 17 -16.37 2.80 9.16
N GLY A 18 -15.82 1.60 9.36
CA GLY A 18 -16.47 0.38 9.84
C GLY A 18 -15.53 -0.44 10.74
N PRO A 19 -15.86 -1.71 11.06
CA PRO A 19 -15.09 -2.51 11.99
C PRO A 19 -13.65 -2.70 11.54
N ALA A 20 -12.75 -2.66 12.53
CA ALA A 20 -11.32 -2.89 12.35
C ALA A 20 -11.08 -4.23 11.65
N THR A 21 -10.42 -4.19 10.49
CA THR A 21 -10.12 -5.39 9.69
C THR A 21 -8.62 -5.65 9.70
N GLU A 22 -8.21 -6.87 10.02
CA GLU A 22 -6.81 -7.27 9.96
C GLU A 22 -6.37 -7.41 8.49
N VAL A 23 -5.25 -6.78 8.15
CA VAL A 23 -4.70 -6.77 6.79
C VAL A 23 -3.19 -6.94 6.81
N VAL A 24 -2.65 -7.52 5.74
CA VAL A 24 -1.21 -7.67 5.54
C VAL A 24 -0.72 -6.57 4.61
N TRP A 25 0.00 -5.61 5.17
CA TRP A 25 0.64 -4.53 4.45
C TRP A 25 1.91 -5.01 3.77
N ARG A 26 2.08 -4.61 2.51
CA ARG A 26 3.28 -4.85 1.72
C ARG A 26 3.92 -3.52 1.39
N LYS A 27 5.09 -3.28 1.94
CA LYS A 27 5.91 -2.12 1.57
C LYS A 27 6.43 -2.29 0.14
N ALA A 28 6.39 -1.24 -0.66
CA ALA A 28 6.94 -1.28 -2.01
C ALA A 28 8.46 -1.54 -1.98
N SER A 29 8.98 -2.29 -2.97
CA SER A 29 10.41 -2.60 -3.08
C SER A 29 11.26 -1.40 -3.49
N ALA A 30 10.64 -0.39 -4.13
CA ALA A 30 11.29 0.88 -4.48
C ALA A 30 11.24 1.92 -3.33
N SER A 31 10.77 1.53 -2.14
CA SER A 31 10.69 2.42 -0.97
C SER A 31 12.10 2.69 -0.43
N GLU A 32 12.64 3.85 -0.80
CA GLU A 32 13.85 4.44 -0.19
C GLU A 32 13.49 5.42 0.95
N THR A 33 14.44 6.21 1.44
CA THR A 33 14.31 7.02 2.66
C THR A 33 13.18 8.06 2.64
N SER A 34 12.78 8.58 1.47
CA SER A 34 11.81 9.69 1.39
C SER A 34 10.39 9.30 0.98
N GLY A 35 10.17 8.19 0.27
CA GLY A 35 8.85 7.84 -0.33
C GLY A 35 8.43 6.40 -0.09
N CYS A 36 8.04 6.06 1.14
CA CYS A 36 7.62 4.71 1.50
C CYS A 36 6.09 4.59 1.45
N VAL A 37 5.58 3.84 0.48
CA VAL A 37 4.15 3.45 0.43
C VAL A 37 3.98 1.99 0.81
N GLU A 38 2.91 1.69 1.53
CA GLU A 38 2.43 0.32 1.76
C GLU A 38 1.09 0.09 1.05
N VAL A 39 0.91 -1.12 0.56
CA VAL A 39 -0.32 -1.56 -0.08
C VAL A 39 -0.84 -2.83 0.59
N ALA A 40 -2.14 -2.89 0.87
CA ALA A 40 -2.83 -4.09 1.34
C ALA A 40 -4.03 -4.39 0.45
N VAL A 41 -4.32 -5.68 0.25
CA VAL A 41 -5.52 -6.14 -0.47
C VAL A 41 -6.41 -6.83 0.54
N ALA A 42 -7.66 -6.37 0.68
CA ALA A 42 -8.66 -7.04 1.51
C ALA A 42 -10.02 -7.04 0.80
N GLY A 43 -10.58 -8.23 0.60
CA GLY A 43 -11.79 -8.41 -0.20
C GLY A 43 -11.63 -7.90 -1.63
N ARG A 44 -12.48 -6.96 -2.04
CA ARG A 44 -12.51 -6.35 -3.39
C ARG A 44 -11.83 -4.98 -3.46
N ALA A 45 -11.17 -4.58 -2.38
CA ALA A 45 -10.54 -3.27 -2.25
C ALA A 45 -9.02 -3.40 -2.10
N VAL A 46 -8.33 -2.35 -2.57
CA VAL A 46 -6.91 -2.13 -2.40
C VAL A 46 -6.75 -0.89 -1.52
N TYR A 47 -5.96 -1.02 -0.46
CA TYR A 47 -5.69 0.03 0.50
C TYR A 47 -4.26 0.49 0.33
N VAL A 48 -4.06 1.80 0.35
CA VAL A 48 -2.74 2.44 0.21
C VAL A 48 -2.55 3.39 1.36
N GLN A 49 -1.37 3.36 1.97
CA GLN A 49 -0.98 4.31 3.00
C GLN A 49 0.49 4.67 2.90
N ASP A 50 0.85 5.79 3.50
CA ASP A 50 2.24 6.15 3.75
C ASP A 50 2.79 5.31 4.91
N SER A 51 3.93 4.65 4.72
CA SER A 51 4.53 3.78 5.73
C SER A 51 4.93 4.54 7.01
N LYS A 52 5.22 5.85 6.90
CA LYS A 52 5.59 6.69 8.05
C LYS A 52 4.37 7.07 8.88
N GLN A 53 3.15 6.83 8.37
CA GLN A 53 1.89 7.06 9.07
C GLN A 53 1.10 5.76 9.33
N ALA A 54 1.77 4.61 9.30
CA ALA A 54 1.21 3.26 9.35
C ALA A 54 0.18 2.95 10.45
N ASP A 55 0.15 3.73 11.55
CA ASP A 55 -0.70 3.48 12.73
C ASP A 55 -1.61 4.68 13.11
N GLY A 56 -1.85 5.61 12.19
CA GLY A 56 -2.74 6.76 12.41
C GLY A 56 -2.96 7.68 11.21
N GLY A 57 -2.36 7.36 10.07
CA GLY A 57 -2.48 8.12 8.84
C GLY A 57 -3.75 7.83 8.06
N VAL A 58 -3.98 8.66 7.05
CA VAL A 58 -5.07 8.46 6.10
C VAL A 58 -4.76 7.26 5.22
N VAL A 59 -5.73 6.33 5.15
CA VAL A 59 -5.68 5.19 4.25
C VAL A 59 -6.58 5.44 3.05
N LEU A 60 -6.02 5.41 1.84
CA LEU A 60 -6.78 5.50 0.61
C LEU A 60 -7.33 4.11 0.25
N GLY A 61 -8.66 3.95 0.29
CA GLY A 61 -9.36 2.74 -0.15
C GLY A 61 -9.83 2.85 -1.60
N LEU A 62 -9.39 1.93 -2.46
CA LEU A 62 -9.70 1.90 -3.88
C LEU A 62 -10.40 0.59 -4.24
N SER A 63 -11.42 0.65 -5.10
CA SER A 63 -11.93 -0.57 -5.73
C SER A 63 -10.85 -1.20 -6.62
N ALA A 64 -10.92 -2.51 -6.86
CA ALA A 64 -10.00 -3.18 -7.78
C ALA A 64 -9.96 -2.53 -9.19
N ARG A 65 -11.09 -1.98 -9.66
CA ARG A 65 -11.15 -1.24 -10.95
C ARG A 65 -10.40 0.09 -10.86
N ALA A 66 -10.62 0.86 -9.80
CA ALA A 66 -9.96 2.14 -9.60
C ALA A 66 -8.44 1.96 -9.42
N TRP A 67 -8.01 0.93 -8.70
CA TRP A 67 -6.59 0.58 -8.55
C TRP A 67 -5.92 0.30 -9.89
N ARG A 68 -6.55 -0.51 -10.76
CA ARG A 68 -6.01 -0.79 -12.10
C ARG A 68 -5.91 0.48 -12.95
N GLY A 69 -6.93 1.35 -12.87
CA GLY A 69 -6.92 2.65 -13.56
C GLY A 69 -5.77 3.53 -13.09
N LEU A 70 -5.62 3.70 -11.77
CA LEU A 70 -4.53 4.46 -11.16
C LEU A 70 -3.16 3.90 -11.57
N ALA A 71 -2.95 2.59 -11.40
CA ALA A 71 -1.68 1.95 -11.75
C ALA A 71 -1.33 2.11 -13.24
N GLY A 72 -2.34 2.13 -14.12
CA GLY A 72 -2.16 2.39 -15.55
C GLY A 72 -1.93 3.86 -15.90
N SER A 73 -2.37 4.81 -15.07
CA SER A 73 -2.18 6.25 -15.30
C SER A 73 -0.88 6.80 -14.70
N VAL A 74 -0.28 6.10 -13.73
CA VAL A 74 0.98 6.52 -13.11
C VAL A 74 2.12 6.27 -14.10
N VAL A 75 2.66 7.35 -14.64
CA VAL A 75 3.93 7.34 -15.37
C VAL A 75 5.08 7.52 -14.39
N ARG A 76 6.19 6.79 -14.60
CA ARG A 76 7.42 7.08 -13.87
C ARG A 76 8.04 8.30 -14.50
N ASP A 77 7.94 9.44 -13.85
CA ASP A 77 8.77 10.58 -14.21
C ASP A 77 10.19 10.30 -13.69
N PHE A 78 11.09 9.96 -14.60
CA PHE A 78 12.52 9.85 -14.32
C PHE A 78 13.19 11.19 -14.62
N SER A 79 12.68 12.28 -14.04
CA SER A 79 13.45 13.52 -13.99
C SER A 79 14.62 13.30 -13.03
N ARG A 80 15.80 13.05 -13.62
CA ARG A 80 17.10 13.16 -12.95
C ARG A 80 17.40 14.62 -12.65
#